data_AF-A0A2I0VZI0-F1
#
_entry.id   AF-A0A2I0VZI0-F1
#
_cell.length_a   1.000
_cell.length_b   1.000
_cell.length_c   1.000
_cell.angle_alpha   90.00
_cell.angle_beta   90.00
_cell.angle_gamma   90.00
#
_symmetry.space_group_name_H-M   'P 1'
#
loop_
_entity.id
_entity.type
_entity.pdbx_description
1 polymer ?
#
loop_
_entity_poly.entity_id
_entity_poly.type
_entity_poly.pdbx_seq_one_letter_code
_entity_poly.pdbx_strand_id
1 'polypeptide(L)'
;MANCKISVAFSVVSVFLVICFLPASVFGGRAAPAVRFTVQGRVFCDTCRAGFETPATTYIEGAKVKVECREKTGVKTCSYDGVTDSSGTFNIVVADEHEHEICEAMLVSSPDVGCKAEVPGREKSRIVLSHNNGISSDIRFANSLGYQKDTPLAFCSELMKIYSQDD
;
A
#
# COMPACT_ATOMS: atom_id res chain seq x y z
N MET A 1 -7.60 -9.78 3.50
CA MET A 1 -8.44 -9.67 4.72
C MET A 1 -7.89 -8.50 5.51
N ALA A 2 -8.73 -7.53 5.89
CA ALA A 2 -8.26 -6.33 6.57
C ALA A 2 -7.93 -6.64 8.03
N ASN A 3 -6.75 -6.24 8.50
CA ASN A 3 -6.33 -6.34 9.89
C ASN A 3 -6.31 -4.94 10.49
N CYS A 4 -7.38 -4.57 11.21
CA CYS A 4 -7.46 -3.27 11.85
C CYS A 4 -7.17 -3.32 13.35
N LYS A 5 -6.26 -2.47 13.81
CA LYS A 5 -5.84 -2.35 15.20
C LYS A 5 -6.21 -0.97 15.73
N ILE A 6 -6.65 -0.95 16.99
CA ILE A 6 -6.88 0.29 17.75
C ILE A 6 -5.82 0.32 18.85
N SER A 7 -4.98 1.36 18.85
CA SER A 7 -3.98 1.61 19.87
C SER A 7 -4.64 2.38 21.02
N VAL A 8 -5.20 1.63 21.98
CA VAL A 8 -5.75 2.22 23.21
C VAL A 8 -4.66 2.23 24.28
N ALA A 9 -4.24 3.40 24.72
CA ALA A 9 -3.52 3.52 25.98
C ALA A 9 -4.52 3.16 27.10
N PHE A 10 -4.33 2.02 27.76
CA PHE A 10 -5.18 1.59 28.86
C PHE A 10 -5.07 2.57 30.03
N SER A 11 -5.98 3.54 30.10
CA SER A 11 -6.34 4.19 31.36
C SER A 11 -7.61 3.50 31.86
N VAL A 12 -7.45 2.66 32.87
CA VAL A 12 -8.54 1.88 33.47
C VAL A 12 -9.51 2.85 34.13
N VAL A 13 -10.66 3.08 33.51
CA VAL A 13 -11.83 3.67 34.18
C VAL A 13 -13.06 2.85 33.80
N SER A 14 -13.42 1.91 34.68
CA SER A 14 -14.71 1.23 34.63
C SER A 14 -15.82 2.22 34.98
N VAL A 15 -16.77 2.42 34.06
CA VAL A 15 -18.09 2.96 34.39
C VAL A 15 -19.14 2.04 33.77
N PHE A 16 -19.83 1.29 34.63
CA PHE A 16 -21.07 0.59 34.30
C PHE A 16 -22.16 1.64 34.09
N LEU A 17 -22.86 1.63 32.95
CA LEU A 17 -24.15 2.30 32.82
C LEU A 17 -25.11 1.47 31.96
N VAL A 18 -26.18 1.03 32.62
CA VAL A 18 -27.33 0.25 32.14
C VAL A 18 -28.13 1.09 31.14
N ILE A 19 -28.44 0.57 29.95
CA ILE A 19 -29.37 1.23 29.01
C ILE A 19 -30.38 0.25 28.39
N CYS A 20 -31.62 0.74 28.40
CA CYS A 20 -32.93 0.19 28.13
C CYS A 20 -33.13 -0.65 26.85
N PHE A 21 -34.00 -1.66 27.00
CA PHE A 21 -34.70 -2.34 25.92
C PHE A 21 -35.56 -1.36 25.09
N LEU A 22 -35.33 -1.29 23.78
CA LEU A 22 -36.24 -0.68 22.80
C LEU A 22 -36.47 -1.66 21.62
N PRO A 23 -37.68 -1.67 21.02
CA PRO A 23 -38.12 -2.71 20.10
C PRO A 23 -37.42 -2.62 18.73
N ALA A 24 -37.12 -3.79 18.16
CA ALA A 24 -36.47 -3.95 16.88
C ALA A 24 -37.36 -3.46 15.72
N SER A 25 -37.05 -2.29 15.17
CA SER A 25 -37.54 -1.85 13.87
C SER A 25 -36.74 -2.57 12.77
N VAL A 26 -37.42 -3.46 12.04
CA VAL A 26 -36.87 -4.13 10.85
C VAL A 26 -36.82 -3.12 9.70
N PHE A 27 -35.71 -2.41 9.57
CA PHE A 27 -35.43 -1.60 8.37
C PHE A 27 -35.00 -2.52 7.23
N GLY A 28 -35.92 -2.81 6.32
CA GLY A 28 -35.65 -3.38 5.00
C GLY A 28 -34.98 -2.37 4.07
N GLY A 29 -33.85 -1.80 4.48
CA GLY A 29 -33.02 -0.95 3.64
C GLY A 29 -32.19 -1.83 2.71
N ARG A 30 -32.30 -1.64 1.40
CA ARG A 30 -31.28 -2.13 0.47
C ARG A 30 -29.97 -1.46 0.89
N ALA A 31 -29.03 -2.22 1.44
CA ALA A 31 -27.71 -1.71 1.78
C ALA A 31 -27.12 -1.06 0.53
N ALA A 32 -26.67 0.19 0.65
CA ALA A 32 -25.90 0.83 -0.40
C ALA A 32 -24.73 -0.11 -0.78
N PRO A 33 -24.34 -0.19 -2.07
CA PRO A 33 -23.19 -0.98 -2.46
C PRO A 33 -21.99 -0.54 -1.61
N ALA A 34 -21.33 -1.51 -0.98
CA ALA A 34 -20.17 -1.24 -0.15
C ALA A 34 -19.09 -0.53 -0.99
N VAL A 35 -18.62 0.63 -0.51
CA VAL A 35 -17.54 1.38 -1.15
C VAL A 35 -16.26 0.53 -1.10
N ARG A 36 -15.54 0.47 -2.21
CA ARG A 36 -14.29 -0.27 -2.31
C ARG A 36 -13.36 0.35 -3.34
N PHE A 37 -12.08 0.38 -3.03
CA PHE A 37 -11.01 0.78 -3.93
C PHE A 37 -10.15 -0.44 -4.30
N THR A 38 -9.59 -0.42 -5.51
CA THR A 38 -8.51 -1.33 -5.90
C THR A 38 -7.22 -0.54 -5.99
N VAL A 39 -6.31 -0.76 -5.04
CA VAL A 39 -4.98 -0.17 -5.09
C VAL A 39 -4.12 -1.02 -6.01
N GLN A 40 -3.65 -0.42 -7.10
CA GLN A 40 -2.79 -1.07 -8.08
C GLN A 40 -1.41 -0.42 -8.07
N GLY A 41 -0.37 -1.23 -8.08
CA GLY A 41 1.02 -0.77 -8.23
C GLY A 41 1.92 -1.92 -8.62
N ARG A 42 3.21 -1.65 -8.76
CA ARG A 42 4.21 -2.65 -9.15
C ARG A 42 5.37 -2.69 -8.18
N VAL A 43 5.99 -3.86 -8.04
CA VAL A 43 7.24 -4.03 -7.30
C VAL A 43 8.35 -4.34 -8.30
N PHE A 44 9.38 -3.51 -8.31
CA PHE A 44 10.51 -3.64 -9.20
C PHE A 44 11.80 -3.99 -8.45
N CYS A 45 12.70 -4.65 -9.16
CA CYS A 45 14.08 -4.84 -8.78
C CYS A 45 14.97 -3.87 -9.56
N ASP A 46 15.56 -2.93 -8.83
CA ASP A 46 16.61 -2.05 -9.33
C ASP A 46 17.91 -2.84 -9.50
N THR A 47 18.09 -3.35 -10.71
CA THR A 47 19.25 -4.17 -11.09
C THR A 47 20.54 -3.37 -11.17
N CYS A 48 20.47 -2.04 -11.20
CA CYS A 48 21.62 -1.15 -11.36
C CYS A 48 21.88 -0.25 -10.15
N ARG A 49 21.04 -0.31 -9.11
CA ARG A 49 21.08 0.60 -7.94
C ARG A 49 20.98 2.07 -8.35
N ALA A 50 20.17 2.36 -9.36
CA ALA A 50 19.92 3.71 -9.86
C ALA A 50 18.99 4.52 -8.94
N GLY A 51 18.16 3.87 -8.13
CA GLY A 51 17.13 4.52 -7.30
C GLY A 51 15.78 4.73 -8.01
N PHE A 52 15.67 4.31 -9.27
CA PHE A 52 14.50 4.46 -10.12
C PHE A 52 14.46 3.35 -11.20
N GLU A 53 13.34 3.22 -11.89
CA GLU A 53 13.18 2.24 -12.97
C GLU A 53 14.00 2.64 -14.21
N THR A 54 14.94 1.77 -14.60
CA THR A 54 15.71 1.84 -15.86
C THR A 54 15.26 0.75 -16.84
N PRO A 55 15.71 0.76 -18.11
CA PRO A 55 15.48 -0.35 -19.05
C PRO A 55 15.99 -1.73 -18.58
N ALA A 56 16.91 -1.76 -17.60
CA ALA A 56 17.41 -3.01 -17.01
C ALA A 56 16.52 -3.55 -15.89
N THR A 57 15.53 -2.76 -15.44
CA THR A 57 14.62 -3.10 -14.35
C THR A 57 13.90 -4.40 -14.65
N THR A 58 13.81 -5.24 -13.62
CA THR A 58 12.95 -6.42 -13.64
C THR A 58 11.85 -6.26 -12.62
N TYR A 59 10.74 -6.99 -12.78
CA TYR A 59 9.61 -6.93 -11.86
C TYR A 59 9.56 -8.21 -11.04
N ILE A 60 9.18 -8.07 -9.77
CA ILE A 60 9.27 -9.17 -8.79
C ILE A 60 7.90 -9.79 -8.62
N GLU A 61 7.73 -11.02 -9.12
CA GLU A 61 6.58 -11.88 -8.80
C GLU A 61 6.67 -12.38 -7.36
N GLY A 62 5.53 -12.47 -6.66
CA GLY A 62 5.46 -13.01 -5.31
C GLY A 62 5.98 -12.08 -4.20
N ALA A 63 6.30 -10.82 -4.52
CA ALA A 63 6.63 -9.80 -3.53
C ALA A 63 5.42 -9.55 -2.63
N LYS A 64 5.65 -9.57 -1.31
CA LYS A 64 4.63 -9.22 -0.34
C LYS A 64 4.63 -7.72 -0.16
N VAL A 65 3.42 -7.16 -0.21
CA VAL A 65 3.14 -5.74 -0.03
C VAL A 65 1.95 -5.59 0.91
N LYS A 66 1.73 -4.38 1.41
CA LYS A 66 0.51 -4.04 2.14
C LYS A 66 0.05 -2.63 1.80
N VAL A 67 -1.24 -2.38 1.92
CA VAL A 67 -1.78 -1.02 2.09
C VAL A 67 -2.06 -0.80 3.56
N GLU A 68 -1.55 0.28 4.12
CA GLU A 68 -1.80 0.69 5.49
C GLU A 68 -2.48 2.05 5.50
N CYS A 69 -3.68 2.11 6.09
CA CYS A 69 -4.41 3.35 6.33
C CYS A 69 -4.41 3.64 7.83
N ARG A 70 -3.91 4.82 8.19
CA ARG A 70 -3.86 5.29 9.58
C ARG A 70 -4.64 6.57 9.76
N GLU A 71 -5.40 6.67 10.85
CA GLU A 71 -5.94 7.97 11.26
C GLU A 71 -4.81 8.96 11.53
N LYS A 72 -5.07 10.26 11.33
CA LYS A 72 -4.09 11.33 11.62
C LYS A 72 -3.64 11.33 13.08
N THR A 73 -4.49 10.89 13.99
CA THR A 73 -4.21 10.74 15.43
C THR A 73 -3.33 9.52 15.73
N GLY A 74 -3.22 8.56 14.80
CA GLY A 74 -2.52 7.28 14.99
C GLY A 74 -3.27 6.26 15.86
N VAL A 75 -4.50 6.56 16.29
CA VAL A 75 -5.27 5.67 17.18
C VAL A 75 -5.71 4.41 16.46
N LYS A 76 -6.11 4.51 15.20
CA LYS A 76 -6.56 3.39 14.38
C LYS A 76 -5.65 3.19 13.19
N THR A 77 -5.30 1.94 12.91
CA THR A 77 -4.52 1.55 11.73
C THR A 77 -5.09 0.27 11.15
N CYS A 78 -5.52 0.31 9.90
CA CYS A 78 -5.96 -0.86 9.16
C CYS A 78 -4.94 -1.25 8.10
N SER A 79 -4.60 -2.55 8.02
CA SER A 79 -3.67 -3.09 7.03
C SER A 79 -4.35 -4.10 6.11
N TYR A 80 -4.01 -4.05 4.83
CA TYR A 80 -4.52 -4.90 3.77
C TYR A 80 -3.36 -5.52 3.01
N ASP A 81 -3.14 -6.82 3.21
CA ASP A 81 -2.00 -7.52 2.60
C ASP A 81 -2.26 -7.84 1.12
N GLY A 82 -1.19 -7.85 0.34
CA GLY A 82 -1.19 -8.21 -1.08
C GLY A 82 0.08 -8.95 -1.48
N VAL A 83 0.01 -9.59 -2.64
CA VAL A 83 1.14 -10.27 -3.27
C VAL A 83 1.14 -9.90 -4.75
N THR A 84 2.32 -9.66 -5.32
CA THR A 84 2.45 -9.37 -6.75
C THR A 84 2.27 -10.61 -7.62
N ASP A 85 1.64 -10.44 -8.77
CA ASP A 85 1.52 -11.44 -9.82
C ASP A 85 2.81 -11.56 -10.67
N SER A 86 2.77 -12.37 -11.72
CA SER A 86 3.90 -12.63 -12.63
C SER A 86 4.42 -11.40 -13.38
N SER A 87 3.65 -10.31 -13.44
CA SER A 87 4.09 -9.02 -14.00
C SER A 87 4.73 -8.10 -12.95
N GLY A 88 4.82 -8.56 -11.70
CA GLY A 88 5.17 -7.81 -10.51
C GLY A 88 4.10 -6.80 -10.09
N THR A 89 2.85 -6.97 -10.55
CA THR A 89 1.73 -6.07 -10.23
C THR A 89 0.97 -6.59 -9.02
N PHE A 90 0.64 -5.72 -8.07
CA PHE A 90 -0.29 -6.03 -7.00
C PHE A 90 -1.62 -5.32 -7.22
N ASN A 91 -2.71 -5.98 -6.82
CA ASN A 91 -4.05 -5.42 -6.81
C ASN A 91 -4.67 -5.69 -5.42
N ILE A 92 -4.77 -4.67 -4.58
CA ILE A 92 -5.24 -4.80 -3.20
C ILE A 92 -6.60 -4.13 -3.07
N VAL A 93 -7.60 -4.91 -2.69
CA VAL A 93 -8.94 -4.39 -2.41
C VAL A 93 -8.96 -3.79 -1.01
N VAL A 94 -9.31 -2.51 -0.95
CA VAL A 94 -9.49 -1.75 0.29
C VAL A 94 -10.96 -1.37 0.40
N ALA A 95 -11.59 -1.75 1.51
CA ALA A 95 -13.00 -1.44 1.76
C ALA A 95 -13.14 -0.06 2.38
N ASP A 96 -14.31 0.55 2.19
CA ASP A 96 -14.73 1.82 2.78
C ASP A 96 -13.96 3.06 2.31
N GLU A 97 -14.50 4.22 2.68
CA GLU A 97 -13.87 5.52 2.49
C GLU A 97 -12.78 5.75 3.54
N HIS A 98 -11.64 6.30 3.11
CA HIS A 98 -10.53 6.64 3.98
C HIS A 98 -10.13 8.13 3.86
N GLU A 99 -11.11 9.01 3.61
CA GLU A 99 -10.93 10.45 3.38
C GLU A 99 -10.11 11.16 4.47
N HIS A 100 -10.29 10.74 5.72
CA HIS A 100 -9.65 11.36 6.89
C HIS A 100 -8.39 10.61 7.36
N GLU A 101 -7.99 9.57 6.65
CA GLU A 101 -6.85 8.72 6.96
C GLU A 101 -5.67 8.98 6.02
N ILE A 102 -4.48 8.58 6.43
CA ILE A 102 -3.28 8.56 5.61
C ILE A 102 -3.09 7.12 5.15
N CYS A 103 -3.29 6.87 3.85
CA CYS A 103 -3.06 5.56 3.25
C CYS A 103 -1.73 5.51 2.49
N GLU A 104 -0.94 4.47 2.75
CA GLU A 104 0.35 4.21 2.10
C GLU A 104 0.39 2.74 1.63
N ALA A 105 0.73 2.50 0.36
CA ALA A 105 1.17 1.19 -0.11
C ALA A 105 2.65 1.00 0.29
N MET A 106 3.02 -0.16 0.83
CA MET A 106 4.33 -0.40 1.43
C MET A 106 4.87 -1.77 1.05
N LEU A 107 6.19 -1.87 0.92
CA LEU A 107 6.91 -3.14 0.83
C LEU A 107 6.82 -3.91 2.15
N VAL A 108 6.82 -5.24 2.05
CA VAL A 108 6.89 -6.14 3.21
C VAL A 108 8.05 -7.12 3.06
N SER A 109 8.14 -7.82 1.93
CA SER A 109 9.26 -8.71 1.65
C SER A 109 9.38 -9.08 0.18
N SER A 110 10.61 -9.26 -0.31
CA SER A 110 10.90 -9.84 -1.62
C SER A 110 11.21 -11.34 -1.55
N PRO A 111 10.66 -12.18 -2.45
CA PRO A 111 11.07 -13.57 -2.60
C PRO A 111 12.40 -13.72 -3.36
N ASP A 112 12.83 -12.72 -4.14
CA ASP A 112 14.10 -12.76 -4.86
C ASP A 112 15.26 -12.65 -3.87
N VAL A 113 16.08 -13.70 -3.78
CA VAL A 113 17.21 -13.77 -2.84
C VAL A 113 18.24 -12.67 -3.08
N GLY A 114 18.43 -12.24 -4.33
CA GLY A 114 19.41 -11.23 -4.69
C GLY A 114 18.85 -9.81 -4.82
N CYS A 115 17.58 -9.58 -4.44
CA CYS A 115 16.92 -8.28 -4.56
C CYS A 115 15.94 -8.04 -3.38
N LYS A 116 16.51 -7.83 -2.19
CA LYS A 116 15.76 -7.68 -0.92
C LYS A 116 15.97 -6.38 -0.18
N ALA A 117 17.04 -5.65 -0.47
CA ALA A 117 17.27 -4.36 0.16
C ALA A 117 16.32 -3.34 -0.46
N GLU A 118 15.59 -2.58 0.35
CA GLU A 118 14.67 -1.56 -0.14
C GLU A 118 15.48 -0.41 -0.78
N VAL A 119 14.94 0.16 -1.86
CA VAL A 119 15.47 1.38 -2.46
C VAL A 119 14.97 2.56 -1.63
N PRO A 120 15.86 3.45 -1.11
CA PRO A 120 15.44 4.61 -0.34
C PRO A 120 14.47 5.51 -1.12
N GLY A 121 13.34 5.85 -0.50
CA GLY A 121 12.28 6.66 -1.11
C GLY A 121 11.32 5.87 -2.02
N ARG A 122 11.51 4.55 -2.14
CA ARG A 122 10.65 3.62 -2.92
C ARG A 122 10.11 2.48 -2.07
N GLU A 123 10.28 2.54 -0.75
CA GLU A 123 9.73 1.57 0.20
C GLU A 123 8.21 1.71 0.36
N LYS A 124 7.67 2.89 0.05
CA LYS A 124 6.25 3.21 0.17
C LYS A 124 5.76 4.26 -0.82
N SER A 125 4.45 4.26 -1.06
CA SER A 125 3.77 5.24 -1.91
C SER A 125 2.45 5.67 -1.27
N ARG A 126 2.24 7.00 -1.15
CA ARG A 126 1.00 7.56 -0.64
C ARG A 126 -0.10 7.45 -1.69
N ILE A 127 -1.30 7.06 -1.24
CA ILE A 127 -2.49 6.93 -2.07
C ILE A 127 -3.68 7.65 -1.42
N VAL A 128 -4.59 8.17 -2.24
CA VAL A 128 -5.83 8.80 -1.77
C VAL A 128 -6.99 7.86 -2.05
N LEU A 129 -7.59 7.36 -0.98
CA LEU A 129 -8.72 6.44 -1.00
C LEU A 129 -9.99 7.19 -0.59
N SER A 130 -10.43 8.07 -1.48
CA SER A 130 -11.68 8.80 -1.34
C SER A 130 -12.31 9.12 -2.68
N HIS A 131 -13.64 9.16 -2.74
CA HIS A 131 -14.36 9.67 -3.89
C HIS A 131 -14.41 11.21 -3.94
N ASN A 132 -14.10 11.91 -2.85
CA ASN A 132 -14.13 13.36 -2.75
C ASN A 132 -12.84 14.02 -3.28
N ASN A 133 -12.33 13.55 -4.43
CA ASN A 133 -11.07 14.03 -5.04
C ASN A 133 -11.12 14.16 -6.56
N GLY A 134 -12.31 14.08 -7.18
CA GLY A 134 -12.49 14.24 -8.62
C GLY A 134 -12.01 13.07 -9.48
N ILE A 135 -11.58 11.95 -8.88
CA ILE A 135 -11.23 10.72 -9.61
C ILE A 135 -12.46 9.81 -9.66
N SER A 136 -12.92 9.50 -10.88
CA SER A 136 -14.12 8.70 -11.13
C SER A 136 -13.93 7.18 -11.01
N SER A 137 -12.68 6.72 -10.97
CA SER A 137 -12.34 5.30 -10.89
C SER A 137 -12.13 4.84 -9.45
N ASP A 138 -12.54 3.61 -9.16
CA ASP A 138 -12.21 2.91 -7.91
C ASP A 138 -10.76 2.39 -7.90
N ILE A 139 -10.08 2.42 -9.06
CA ILE A 139 -8.67 2.02 -9.17
C ILE A 139 -7.79 3.20 -8.77
N ARG A 140 -6.90 2.96 -7.81
CA ARG A 140 -5.96 3.94 -7.26
C ARG A 140 -4.55 3.46 -7.51
N PHE A 141 -3.82 4.17 -8.36
CA PHE A 141 -2.46 3.82 -8.73
C PHE A 141 -1.47 4.31 -7.67
N ALA A 142 -0.70 3.38 -7.11
CA ALA A 142 0.47 3.65 -6.30
C ALA A 142 1.69 3.78 -7.21
N ASN A 143 2.65 4.62 -6.82
CA ASN A 143 3.97 4.62 -7.46
C ASN A 143 4.62 3.25 -7.26
N SER A 144 5.43 2.83 -8.24
CA SER A 144 6.18 1.58 -8.13
C SER A 144 7.08 1.58 -6.90
N LEU A 145 7.09 0.44 -6.21
CA LEU A 145 7.90 0.19 -5.03
C LEU A 145 9.14 -0.60 -5.42
N GLY A 146 10.28 -0.30 -4.80
CA GLY A 146 11.57 -0.77 -5.29
C GLY A 146 12.38 -1.53 -4.25
N TYR A 147 12.82 -2.73 -4.62
CA TYR A 147 14.00 -3.36 -4.04
C TYR A 147 15.21 -3.14 -4.95
N GLN A 148 16.42 -3.26 -4.42
CA GLN A 148 17.66 -3.16 -5.20
C GLN A 148 18.46 -4.45 -5.12
N LYS A 149 19.14 -4.74 -6.22
CA LYS A 149 19.98 -5.92 -6.36
C LYS A 149 21.21 -5.82 -5.45
N ASP A 150 21.68 -6.94 -4.91
CA ASP A 150 22.87 -6.98 -4.04
C ASP A 150 24.16 -6.57 -4.76
N THR A 151 24.24 -6.85 -6.06
CA THR A 151 25.36 -6.46 -6.91
C THR A 151 24.81 -5.95 -8.23
N PRO A 152 25.15 -4.72 -8.66
CA PRO A 152 24.73 -4.19 -9.96
C PRO A 152 25.17 -5.12 -11.10
N LEU A 153 24.36 -5.19 -12.16
CA LEU A 153 24.74 -5.94 -13.36
C LEU A 153 25.96 -5.29 -14.03
N ALA A 154 26.80 -6.10 -14.69
CA ALA A 154 28.08 -5.66 -15.25
C ALA A 154 27.94 -4.50 -16.27
N PHE A 155 26.82 -4.44 -17.00
CA PHE A 155 26.57 -3.40 -17.99
C PHE A 155 26.00 -2.09 -17.40
N CYS A 156 25.70 -2.04 -16.10
CA CYS A 156 25.06 -0.88 -15.48
C CYS A 156 25.91 0.39 -15.58
N SER A 157 27.24 0.28 -15.54
CA SER A 157 28.12 1.45 -15.70
C SER A 157 27.94 2.14 -17.05
N GLU A 158 27.71 1.38 -18.13
CA GLU A 158 27.41 1.93 -19.45
C GLU A 158 25.99 2.49 -19.50
N LEU A 159 25.01 1.75 -18.96
CA LEU A 159 23.61 2.18 -18.91
C LEU A 159 23.46 3.53 -18.21
N MET A 160 24.17 3.74 -17.08
CA MET A 160 24.07 4.97 -16.31
C MET A 160 24.58 6.20 -17.05
N LYS A 161 25.42 6.05 -18.09
CA LYS A 161 25.86 7.18 -18.92
C LYS A 161 24.71 7.86 -19.65
N ILE A 162 23.65 7.12 -19.98
CA ILE A 162 22.43 7.68 -20.61
C ILE A 162 21.78 8.73 -19.70
N TYR A 163 21.91 8.58 -18.38
CA TYR A 163 21.37 9.49 -17.37
C TYR A 163 22.40 10.50 -16.86
N SER A 164 23.65 10.42 -17.32
CA SER A 164 24.75 11.29 -16.90
C SER A 164 24.91 12.52 -17.79
N GLN A 165 23.98 12.76 -18.72
CA GLN A 165 23.97 13.91 -19.61
C GLN A 165 22.85 14.87 -19.21
N ASP A 166 23.04 15.57 -18.09
CA ASP A 166 22.29 16.77 -17.69
C ASP A 166 23.10 17.57 -16.66
N ASP A 167 24.36 17.88 -16.99
CA ASP A 167 25.18 18.93 -16.35
C ASP A 167 25.99 19.71 -17.40
#